data_AF-C8PNV1-F1
#
_entry.id   AF-C8PNV1-F1
#
_cell.length_a   1.000
_cell.length_b   1.000
_cell.length_c   1.000
_cell.angle_alpha   90.00
_cell.angle_beta   90.00
_cell.angle_gamma   90.00
#
_symmetry.space_group_name_H-M   'P 1'
#
loop_
_entity.id
_entity.type
_entity.pdbx_description
1 polymer ?
#
loop_
_entity_poly.entity_id
_entity_poly.type
_entity_poly.pdbx_seq_one_letter_code
_entity_poly.pdbx_strand_id
1 'polypeptide(L)'
;MKTLGLDIGTNSIGWGIVDETANKIEDCGVYIFPEGVKKEKGNESSKAAERTSFRLARRLKFRRKLRKCETLKVLIKNKMCPLTMEELEKWRKQKIYPVSQDFLNWYRTDELKNWEPYFLRKKCAEQKAGPYEIGRALYHLAQRRGFLSNRKESTKASDGKVSKSIDELSSLMDGRTLGQYFYELKQSGEKVRGKYTSRKEHYEKEFNKICEVQEISPELKDDLYRAIFFQRKLKSQKFLVGKCTFERNKPRAPISHFEFEEFRMLSFINSIKIAKKLRRR
;
A
#
# COMPACT_ATOMS: atom_id res chain seq x y z
N MET A 1 45.57 -32.26 -23.89
CA MET A 1 44.75 -31.03 -23.75
C MET A 1 43.73 -31.31 -22.67
N LYS A 2 43.54 -30.37 -21.73
CA LYS A 2 42.59 -30.56 -20.61
C LYS A 2 41.29 -29.82 -20.90
N THR A 3 40.18 -30.53 -20.83
CA THR A 3 38.84 -29.99 -21.08
C THR A 3 38.00 -30.06 -19.80
N LEU A 4 37.36 -28.95 -19.45
CA LEU A 4 36.46 -28.84 -18.29
C LEU A 4 35.00 -28.99 -18.74
N GLY A 5 34.33 -30.02 -18.26
CA GLY A 5 32.87 -30.16 -18.33
C GLY A 5 32.21 -29.58 -17.09
N LEU A 6 31.13 -28.82 -17.26
CA LEU A 6 30.30 -28.31 -16.16
C LEU A 6 28.85 -28.71 -16.37
N ASP A 7 28.26 -29.35 -15.37
CA ASP A 7 26.83 -29.63 -15.27
C ASP A 7 26.22 -28.75 -14.18
N ILE A 8 25.51 -27.69 -14.58
CA ILE A 8 24.99 -26.67 -13.67
C ILE A 8 23.51 -26.94 -13.37
N GLY A 9 23.24 -27.56 -12.23
CA GLY A 9 21.91 -27.82 -11.70
C GLY A 9 21.36 -26.71 -10.79
N THR A 10 20.16 -26.91 -10.25
CA THR A 10 19.49 -25.95 -9.35
C THR A 10 20.07 -25.93 -7.94
N ASN A 11 20.71 -27.02 -7.51
CA ASN A 11 21.30 -27.23 -6.19
C ASN A 11 22.66 -27.94 -6.22
N SER A 12 23.23 -28.13 -7.41
CA SER A 12 24.53 -28.76 -7.59
C SER A 12 25.24 -28.20 -8.82
N ILE A 13 26.57 -28.20 -8.80
CA ILE A 13 27.41 -28.02 -9.97
C ILE A 13 28.34 -29.24 -10.05
N GLY A 14 28.07 -30.13 -11.00
CA GLY A 14 29.00 -31.19 -11.37
C GLY A 14 30.13 -30.62 -12.22
N TRP A 15 31.36 -31.05 -11.98
CA TRP A 15 32.50 -30.68 -12.80
C TRP A 15 33.43 -31.87 -13.02
N GLY A 16 34.08 -31.89 -14.18
CA GLY A 16 35.06 -32.92 -14.52
C GLY A 16 36.12 -32.37 -15.46
N ILE A 17 37.37 -32.75 -15.21
CA ILE A 17 38.52 -32.41 -16.04
C ILE A 17 38.99 -33.68 -16.72
N VAL A 18 38.97 -33.67 -18.06
CA VAL A 18 39.42 -34.79 -18.88
C VAL A 18 40.69 -34.38 -19.63
N ASP A 19 41.74 -35.18 -19.52
CA ASP A 19 42.88 -35.12 -20.43
C ASP A 19 42.53 -35.93 -21.69
N GLU A 20 42.19 -35.23 -22.76
CA GLU A 20 41.79 -35.82 -24.04
C GLU A 20 42.93 -36.57 -24.73
N THR A 21 44.18 -36.17 -24.45
CA THR A 21 45.37 -36.80 -25.05
C THR A 21 45.72 -38.11 -24.36
N ALA A 22 45.52 -38.20 -23.05
CA ALA A 22 45.70 -39.43 -22.28
C ALA A 22 44.42 -40.28 -22.18
N ASN A 23 43.30 -39.81 -22.75
CA ASN A 23 41.95 -40.35 -22.60
C ASN A 23 41.62 -40.71 -21.13
N LYS A 24 41.98 -39.80 -20.21
CA LYS A 24 41.94 -40.03 -18.76
C LYS A 24 41.15 -38.92 -18.08
N ILE A 25 40.30 -39.30 -17.13
CA ILE A 25 39.70 -38.35 -16.18
C ILE A 25 40.79 -37.95 -15.18
N GLU A 26 41.15 -36.68 -15.19
CA GLU A 26 42.15 -36.16 -14.28
C GLU A 26 41.56 -35.89 -12.90
N ASP A 27 40.37 -35.28 -12.86
CA ASP A 27 39.66 -35.00 -11.63
C ASP A 27 38.15 -34.83 -11.90
N CYS A 28 37.33 -35.04 -10.88
CA CYS A 28 35.90 -34.78 -10.95
C CYS A 28 35.32 -34.51 -9.56
N GLY A 29 34.22 -33.78 -9.52
CA GLY A 29 33.55 -33.47 -8.28
C GLY A 29 32.17 -32.90 -8.46
N VAL A 30 31.49 -32.70 -7.34
CA VAL A 30 30.18 -32.07 -7.28
C VAL A 30 30.19 -31.04 -6.16
N TYR A 31 29.85 -29.80 -6.49
CA TYR A 31 29.59 -28.76 -5.51
C TYR A 31 28.10 -28.69 -5.21
N ILE A 32 27.69 -29.06 -4.00
CA ILE A 32 26.28 -29.04 -3.57
C ILE A 32 26.01 -27.76 -2.77
N PHE A 33 24.92 -27.07 -3.09
CA PHE A 33 24.51 -25.83 -2.42
C PHE A 33 23.00 -25.75 -2.24
N PRO A 34 22.51 -25.02 -1.22
CA PRO A 34 21.09 -24.84 -1.02
C PRO A 34 20.47 -24.03 -2.17
N GLU A 35 19.31 -24.45 -2.65
CA GLU A 35 18.60 -23.72 -3.69
C GLU A 35 18.33 -22.25 -3.31
N GLY A 36 18.41 -21.38 -4.32
CA GLY A 36 18.17 -19.95 -4.17
C GLY A 36 16.70 -19.58 -3.91
N VAL A 37 15.78 -20.54 -3.98
CA VAL A 37 14.34 -20.36 -3.83
C VAL A 37 13.83 -20.93 -2.51
N LYS A 38 12.66 -20.47 -2.08
CA LYS A 38 11.89 -21.08 -1.01
C LYS A 38 10.81 -21.94 -1.66
N LYS A 39 10.79 -23.24 -1.35
CA LYS A 39 9.76 -24.19 -1.77
C LYS A 39 8.76 -24.37 -0.63
N GLU A 40 7.51 -23.93 -0.84
CA GLU A 40 6.40 -24.23 0.07
C GLU A 40 5.23 -24.77 -0.76
N LYS A 41 4.75 -25.98 -0.42
CA LYS A 41 3.58 -26.64 -1.05
C LYS A 41 3.63 -26.67 -2.59
N GLY A 42 4.79 -26.97 -3.17
CA GLY A 42 4.97 -27.06 -4.63
C GLY A 42 5.09 -25.72 -5.36
N ASN A 43 4.98 -24.59 -4.66
CA ASN A 43 5.21 -23.27 -5.25
C ASN A 43 6.58 -22.71 -4.86
N GLU A 44 7.31 -22.26 -5.86
CA GLU A 44 8.59 -21.58 -5.67
C GLU A 44 8.38 -20.08 -5.45
N SER A 45 9.05 -19.54 -4.44
CA SER A 45 9.05 -18.11 -4.18
C SER A 45 10.44 -17.59 -3.85
N SER A 46 10.70 -16.32 -4.18
CA SER A 46 11.97 -15.68 -3.84
C SER A 46 12.06 -15.40 -2.34
N LYS A 47 13.16 -15.82 -1.70
CA LYS A 47 13.50 -15.46 -0.31
C LYS A 47 13.50 -13.93 -0.10
N ALA A 48 13.88 -13.15 -1.12
CA ALA A 48 13.87 -11.69 -1.08
C ALA A 48 12.45 -11.09 -1.08
N ALA A 49 11.48 -11.77 -1.70
CA ALA A 49 10.08 -11.37 -1.70
C ALA A 49 9.48 -11.49 -0.29
N GLU A 50 9.74 -12.60 0.41
CA GLU A 50 9.31 -12.80 1.80
C GLU A 50 9.94 -11.77 2.76
N ARG A 51 11.26 -11.54 2.68
CA ARG A 51 11.92 -10.48 3.45
C ARG A 51 11.28 -9.11 3.19
N THR A 52 10.89 -8.86 1.95
CA THR A 52 10.21 -7.62 1.54
C THR A 52 8.81 -7.53 2.14
N SER A 53 8.03 -8.61 2.17
CA SER A 53 6.68 -8.63 2.76
C SER A 53 6.72 -8.28 4.24
N PHE A 54 7.62 -8.90 5.02
CA PHE A 54 7.79 -8.60 6.44
C PHE A 54 8.23 -7.14 6.68
N ARG A 55 9.15 -6.63 5.85
CA ARG A 55 9.60 -5.23 5.91
C ARG A 55 8.45 -4.26 5.64
N LEU A 56 7.57 -4.56 4.67
CA LEU A 56 6.41 -3.74 4.36
C LEU A 56 5.41 -3.74 5.53
N ALA A 57 5.13 -4.89 6.13
CA ALA A 57 4.25 -5.00 7.30
C ALA A 57 4.75 -4.16 8.49
N ARG A 58 6.05 -4.23 8.81
CA ARG A 58 6.67 -3.41 9.88
C ARG A 58 6.52 -1.92 9.60
N ARG A 59 6.79 -1.48 8.36
CA ARG A 59 6.63 -0.07 7.95
C ARG A 59 5.18 0.38 8.04
N LEU A 60 4.22 -0.47 7.67
CA LEU A 60 2.79 -0.17 7.77
C LEU A 60 2.37 0.04 9.23
N LYS A 61 2.77 -0.87 10.14
CA LYS A 61 2.50 -0.77 11.58
C LYS A 61 3.09 0.53 12.16
N PHE A 62 4.35 0.83 11.84
CA PHE A 62 5.02 2.05 12.28
C PHE A 62 4.30 3.33 11.79
N ARG A 63 3.95 3.39 10.49
CA ARG A 63 3.25 4.55 9.92
C ARG A 63 1.84 4.72 10.50
N ARG A 64 1.14 3.62 10.79
CA ARG A 64 -0.15 3.65 11.49
C ARG A 64 0.01 4.21 12.91
N LYS A 65 1.06 3.82 13.64
CA LYS A 65 1.38 4.39 14.97
C LYS A 65 1.60 5.90 14.86
N LEU A 66 2.50 6.34 13.97
CA LEU A 66 2.79 7.76 13.77
C LEU A 66 1.52 8.55 13.45
N ARG A 67 0.70 8.06 12.51
CA ARG A 67 -0.56 8.70 12.16
C ARG A 67 -1.46 8.92 13.37
N LYS A 68 -1.69 7.87 14.18
CA LYS A 68 -2.50 7.98 15.40
C LYS A 68 -1.93 9.02 16.36
N CYS A 69 -0.61 9.06 16.53
CA CYS A 69 0.06 10.06 17.36
C CYS A 69 -0.12 11.48 16.81
N GLU A 70 0.10 11.70 15.52
CA GLU A 70 -0.08 13.04 14.92
C GLU A 70 -1.54 13.50 14.99
N THR A 71 -2.52 12.61 14.79
CA THR A 71 -3.94 12.93 15.01
C THR A 71 -4.19 13.32 16.47
N LEU A 72 -3.69 12.56 17.44
CA LEU A 72 -3.85 12.89 18.85
C LEU A 72 -3.24 14.26 19.20
N LYS A 73 -2.06 14.61 18.67
CA LYS A 73 -1.49 15.95 18.91
C LYS A 73 -2.43 17.08 18.48
N VAL A 74 -3.01 16.96 17.28
CA VAL A 74 -3.96 17.96 16.75
C VAL A 74 -5.20 18.01 17.64
N LEU A 75 -5.74 16.86 18.05
CA LEU A 75 -6.91 16.79 18.93
C LEU A 75 -6.64 17.40 20.32
N ILE A 76 -5.48 17.13 20.92
CA ILE A 76 -5.10 17.65 22.24
C ILE A 76 -4.94 19.17 22.19
N LYS A 77 -4.23 19.69 21.19
CA LYS A 77 -4.05 21.14 21.01
C LYS A 77 -5.37 21.91 20.92
N ASN A 78 -6.42 21.26 20.41
CA ASN A 78 -7.74 21.84 20.22
C ASN A 78 -8.78 21.37 21.27
N LYS A 79 -8.34 20.82 22.40
CA LYS A 79 -9.22 20.36 23.51
C LYS A 79 -10.29 19.33 23.10
N MET A 80 -10.00 18.52 22.07
CA MET A 80 -10.87 17.45 21.57
C MET A 80 -10.48 16.06 22.09
N CYS A 81 -9.44 15.97 22.92
CA CYS A 81 -9.00 14.74 23.57
C CYS A 81 -8.57 15.07 25.00
N PRO A 82 -8.98 14.28 26.01
CA PRO A 82 -8.61 14.52 27.42
C PRO A 82 -7.16 14.13 27.74
N LEU A 83 -6.40 13.65 26.77
CA LEU A 83 -4.99 13.30 26.94
C LEU A 83 -4.12 14.56 26.97
N THR A 84 -3.09 14.58 27.81
CA THR A 84 -2.11 15.69 27.80
C THR A 84 -0.98 15.45 26.77
N MET A 85 -0.32 16.53 26.34
CA MET A 85 0.84 16.40 25.44
C MET A 85 1.98 15.59 26.08
N GLU A 86 2.21 15.74 27.38
CA GLU A 86 3.24 15.01 28.11
C GLU A 86 2.96 13.50 28.15
N GLU A 87 1.72 13.09 28.44
CA GLU A 87 1.33 11.69 28.41
C GLU A 87 1.47 11.09 27.02
N LEU A 88 1.13 11.85 25.97
CA LEU A 88 1.33 11.42 24.59
C LEU A 88 2.82 11.24 24.26
N GLU A 89 3.70 12.12 24.77
CA GLU A 89 5.14 11.98 24.60
C GLU A 89 5.70 10.77 25.33
N LYS A 90 5.31 10.54 26.59
CA LYS A 90 5.66 9.34 27.37
C LYS A 90 5.21 8.08 26.63
N TRP A 91 4.00 8.06 26.08
CA TRP A 91 3.50 6.94 25.29
C TRP A 91 4.28 6.73 23.99
N ARG A 92 4.65 7.81 23.30
CA ARG A 92 5.41 7.73 22.05
C ARG A 92 6.84 7.23 22.26
N LYS A 93 7.58 7.85 23.18
CA LYS A 93 9.02 7.65 23.43
C LYS A 93 9.28 6.46 24.36
N GLN A 94 8.61 6.41 25.50
CA GLN A 94 8.85 5.44 26.57
C GLN A 94 7.90 4.23 26.52
N LYS A 95 6.90 4.25 25.64
CA LYS A 95 5.87 3.19 25.49
C LYS A 95 4.97 3.01 26.72
N ILE A 96 4.92 3.99 27.62
CA ILE A 96 4.03 4.01 28.79
C ILE A 96 2.63 4.39 28.32
N TYR A 97 1.65 3.50 28.48
CA TYR A 97 0.28 3.75 28.04
C TYR A 97 -0.42 4.73 29.01
N PRO A 98 -1.18 5.73 28.53
CA PRO A 98 -1.91 6.64 29.40
C PRO A 98 -3.05 5.92 30.13
N VAL A 99 -3.07 6.01 31.46
CA VAL A 99 -4.05 5.33 32.33
C VAL A 99 -5.00 6.29 33.05
N SER A 100 -4.96 7.59 32.71
CA SER A 100 -5.93 8.56 33.22
C SER A 100 -7.37 8.11 32.94
N GLN A 101 -8.24 8.20 33.94
CA GLN A 101 -9.63 7.73 33.86
C GLN A 101 -10.40 8.44 32.74
N ASP A 102 -10.16 9.74 32.54
CA ASP A 102 -10.80 10.52 31.48
C ASP A 102 -10.42 10.01 30.10
N PHE A 103 -9.14 9.70 29.89
CA PHE A 103 -8.67 9.14 28.63
C PHE A 103 -9.21 7.73 28.39
N LEU A 104 -9.25 6.88 29.43
CA LEU A 104 -9.81 5.54 29.32
C LEU A 104 -11.30 5.58 28.98
N ASN A 105 -12.08 6.45 29.64
CA ASN A 105 -13.50 6.65 29.37
C ASN A 105 -13.71 7.18 27.94
N TRP A 106 -12.89 8.13 27.51
CA TRP A 106 -12.94 8.66 26.14
C TRP A 106 -12.59 7.61 25.08
N TYR A 107 -11.57 6.77 25.33
CA TYR A 107 -11.09 5.78 24.36
C TYR A 107 -11.97 4.53 24.27
N ARG A 108 -12.45 4.01 25.41
CA ARG A 108 -13.28 2.80 25.49
C ARG A 108 -14.59 2.98 24.73
N THR A 109 -15.19 1.87 24.33
CA THR A 109 -16.52 1.86 23.74
C THR A 109 -17.51 1.50 24.84
N ASP A 110 -18.59 2.26 24.97
CA ASP A 110 -19.70 1.98 25.88
C ASP A 110 -21.00 2.10 25.08
N GLU A 111 -21.60 0.97 24.74
CA GLU A 111 -22.81 0.92 23.89
C GLU A 111 -24.04 1.43 24.64
N LEU A 112 -24.13 1.21 25.95
CA LEU A 112 -25.26 1.64 26.78
C LEU A 112 -25.35 3.17 26.86
N LYS A 113 -24.20 3.84 26.87
CA LYS A 113 -24.11 5.32 26.88
C LYS A 113 -24.06 5.93 25.48
N ASN A 114 -24.29 5.15 24.43
CA ASN A 114 -24.06 5.55 23.03
C ASN A 114 -22.64 6.11 22.79
N TRP A 115 -21.66 5.70 23.58
CA TRP A 115 -20.26 6.09 23.43
C TRP A 115 -19.51 5.10 22.53
N GLU A 116 -20.01 4.97 21.30
CA GLU A 116 -19.43 4.11 20.27
C GLU A 116 -18.90 4.92 19.08
N PRO A 117 -17.75 4.56 18.48
CA PRO A 117 -17.19 5.34 17.37
C PRO A 117 -18.09 5.47 16.13
N TYR A 118 -18.92 4.48 15.80
CA TYR A 118 -19.84 4.59 14.65
C TYR A 118 -21.02 5.51 14.98
N PHE A 119 -21.60 5.38 16.17
CA PHE A 119 -22.62 6.32 16.65
C PHE A 119 -22.10 7.75 16.69
N LEU A 120 -20.93 7.98 17.30
CA LEU A 120 -20.32 9.31 17.40
C LEU A 120 -20.02 9.90 16.01
N ARG A 121 -19.58 9.08 15.05
CA ARG A 121 -19.38 9.51 13.66
C ARG A 121 -20.70 9.90 12.99
N LYS A 122 -21.77 9.13 13.19
CA LYS A 122 -23.12 9.48 12.73
C LYS A 122 -23.58 10.81 13.36
N LYS A 123 -23.53 10.90 14.69
CA LYS A 123 -23.92 12.10 15.45
C LYS A 123 -23.19 13.34 14.96
N CYS A 124 -21.86 13.27 14.81
CA CYS A 124 -21.05 14.38 14.33
C CYS A 124 -21.31 14.77 12.87
N ALA A 125 -21.93 13.90 12.07
CA ALA A 125 -22.31 14.19 10.68
C ALA A 125 -23.76 14.73 10.54
N GLU A 126 -24.58 14.63 11.59
CA GLU A 126 -26.00 15.02 11.58
C GLU A 126 -26.28 16.26 12.43
N GLN A 127 -25.61 16.39 13.58
CA GLN A 127 -25.87 17.44 14.56
C GLN A 127 -24.59 17.89 15.26
N LYS A 128 -24.64 19.05 15.93
CA LYS A 128 -23.53 19.53 16.77
C LYS A 128 -23.23 18.54 17.90
N ALA A 129 -21.95 18.33 18.17
CA ALA A 129 -21.45 17.40 19.16
C ALA A 129 -20.40 18.07 20.06
N GLY A 130 -20.18 17.49 21.24
CA GLY A 130 -19.16 17.99 22.17
C GLY A 130 -17.73 17.80 21.62
N PRO A 131 -16.75 18.61 22.04
CA PRO A 131 -15.37 18.52 21.54
C PRO A 131 -14.76 17.12 21.65
N TYR A 132 -15.03 16.41 22.76
CA TYR A 132 -14.56 15.05 22.98
C TYR A 132 -15.24 14.01 22.09
N GLU A 133 -16.51 14.20 21.75
CA GLU A 133 -17.24 13.34 20.81
C GLU A 133 -16.66 13.47 19.40
N ILE A 134 -16.45 14.72 18.96
CA ILE A 134 -15.83 15.05 17.67
C ILE A 134 -14.44 14.43 17.60
N GLY A 135 -13.61 14.64 18.62
CA GLY A 135 -12.27 14.08 18.65
C GLY A 135 -12.28 12.55 18.62
N ARG A 136 -13.23 11.91 19.30
CA ARG A 136 -13.33 10.44 19.31
C ARG A 136 -13.75 9.87 17.95
N ALA A 137 -14.66 10.55 17.26
CA ALA A 137 -15.08 10.22 15.89
C ALA A 137 -13.91 10.37 14.90
N LEU A 138 -13.21 11.51 14.91
CA LEU A 138 -12.06 11.79 14.05
C LEU A 138 -10.89 10.85 14.33
N TYR A 139 -10.62 10.54 15.60
CA TYR A 139 -9.58 9.58 15.97
C TYR A 139 -9.89 8.19 15.43
N HIS A 140 -11.16 7.78 15.37
CA HIS A 140 -11.56 6.52 14.74
C HIS A 140 -11.28 6.49 13.23
N LEU A 141 -11.56 7.59 12.50
CA LEU A 141 -11.17 7.76 11.09
C LEU A 141 -9.65 7.64 10.91
N ALA A 142 -8.84 8.12 11.85
CA ALA A 142 -7.39 7.94 11.80
C ALA A 142 -6.96 6.47 11.93
N GLN A 143 -7.72 5.63 12.62
CA GLN A 143 -7.35 4.22 12.78
C GLN A 143 -7.44 3.46 11.45
N ARG A 144 -8.44 3.79 10.61
CA ARG A 144 -8.69 3.20 9.29
C ARG A 144 -9.19 4.31 8.37
N ARG A 145 -8.49 4.54 7.27
CA ARG A 145 -8.70 5.71 6.37
C ARG A 145 -8.95 5.32 4.91
N GLY A 146 -9.54 4.14 4.72
CA GLY A 146 -9.82 3.58 3.41
C GLY A 146 -8.61 3.23 2.55
N PHE A 147 -8.89 2.52 1.46
CA PHE A 147 -7.98 2.24 0.37
C PHE A 147 -7.84 3.47 -0.53
N LEU A 148 -6.61 3.82 -0.88
CA LEU A 148 -6.30 4.86 -1.86
C LEU A 148 -5.57 4.19 -3.02
N SER A 149 -6.21 4.16 -4.19
CA SER A 149 -5.57 3.67 -5.40
C SER A 149 -4.39 4.57 -5.76
N ASN A 150 -3.23 3.96 -6.04
CA ASN A 150 -2.07 4.68 -6.60
C ASN A 150 -1.97 4.51 -8.12
N ARG A 151 -2.95 3.86 -8.76
CA ARG A 151 -2.99 3.74 -10.22
C ARG A 151 -3.31 5.11 -10.82
N LYS A 152 -2.61 5.44 -11.91
CA LYS A 152 -2.86 6.68 -12.68
C LYS A 152 -3.82 6.45 -13.84
N GLU A 153 -4.00 5.20 -14.28
CA GLU A 153 -4.92 4.82 -15.34
C GLU A 153 -6.27 4.36 -14.77
N SER A 154 -7.35 4.76 -15.44
CA SER A 154 -8.75 4.47 -15.09
C SER A 154 -9.42 3.61 -16.18
N THR A 155 -8.80 2.51 -16.60
CA THR A 155 -9.42 1.58 -17.55
C THR A 155 -10.24 0.52 -16.81
N LYS A 156 -11.55 0.45 -17.13
CA LYS A 156 -12.54 -0.49 -16.54
C LYS A 156 -12.16 -1.97 -16.68
N ALA A 157 -11.35 -2.32 -17.69
CA ALA A 157 -10.87 -3.69 -17.92
C ALA A 157 -9.96 -4.23 -16.79
N SER A 158 -9.55 -3.38 -15.84
CA SER A 158 -8.63 -3.73 -14.75
C SER A 158 -9.25 -3.68 -13.34
N ASP A 159 -10.58 -3.74 -13.25
CA ASP A 159 -11.31 -3.70 -11.96
C ASP A 159 -11.16 -5.03 -11.20
N GLY A 160 -10.21 -5.03 -10.27
CA GLY A 160 -10.04 -6.09 -9.30
C GLY A 160 -11.17 -6.12 -8.27
N LYS A 161 -11.27 -7.24 -7.53
CA LYS A 161 -12.26 -7.49 -6.46
C LYS A 161 -12.45 -6.31 -5.50
N VAL A 162 -11.38 -5.57 -5.19
CA VAL A 162 -11.41 -4.42 -4.28
C VAL A 162 -12.24 -3.26 -4.83
N SER A 163 -12.13 -2.96 -6.13
CA SER A 163 -12.87 -1.85 -6.75
C SER A 163 -14.36 -2.15 -6.78
N LYS A 164 -14.73 -3.34 -7.29
CA LYS A 164 -16.11 -3.80 -7.35
C LYS A 164 -16.79 -3.78 -5.98
N SER A 165 -16.14 -4.29 -4.94
CA SER A 165 -16.70 -4.25 -3.58
C SER A 165 -16.80 -2.84 -3.00
N ILE A 166 -15.95 -1.90 -3.42
CA ILE A 166 -16.08 -0.49 -3.04
C ILE A 166 -17.29 0.14 -3.72
N ASP A 167 -17.52 -0.17 -4.99
CA ASP A 167 -18.63 0.35 -5.77
C ASP A 167 -19.97 -0.20 -5.24
N GLU A 168 -20.05 -1.52 -5.01
CA GLU A 168 -21.18 -2.17 -4.35
C GLU A 168 -21.50 -1.53 -2.99
N LEU A 169 -20.48 -1.31 -2.15
CA LEU A 169 -20.66 -0.64 -0.86
C LEU A 169 -21.16 0.80 -1.04
N SER A 170 -20.66 1.53 -2.03
CA SER A 170 -21.07 2.92 -2.30
C SER A 170 -22.53 2.99 -2.69
N SER A 171 -23.01 2.04 -3.50
CA SER A 171 -24.44 1.92 -3.85
C SER A 171 -25.29 1.58 -2.63
N LEU A 172 -24.85 0.64 -1.78
CA LEU A 172 -25.58 0.25 -0.56
C LEU A 172 -25.67 1.36 0.48
N MET A 173 -24.70 2.28 0.52
CA MET A 173 -24.73 3.43 1.41
C MET A 173 -25.84 4.41 1.05
N ASP A 174 -26.30 4.44 -0.21
CA ASP A 174 -27.44 5.26 -0.66
C ASP A 174 -27.34 6.72 -0.18
N GLY A 175 -26.22 7.37 -0.46
CA GLY A 175 -25.97 8.76 -0.08
C GLY A 175 -25.62 9.02 1.39
N ARG A 176 -25.78 8.04 2.29
CA ARG A 176 -25.35 8.16 3.70
C ARG A 176 -23.82 8.20 3.82
N THR A 177 -23.33 8.82 4.89
CA THR A 177 -21.91 8.73 5.28
C THR A 177 -21.55 7.32 5.73
N LEU A 178 -20.26 6.96 5.66
CA LEU A 178 -19.80 5.62 6.06
C LEU A 178 -20.05 5.35 7.56
N GLY A 179 -19.97 6.39 8.40
CA GLY A 179 -20.31 6.34 9.82
C GLY A 179 -21.78 5.96 10.07
N GLN A 180 -22.71 6.63 9.37
CA GLN A 180 -24.16 6.36 9.43
C GLN A 180 -24.46 4.92 9.00
N TYR A 181 -24.03 4.54 7.79
CA TYR A 181 -24.29 3.21 7.25
C TYR A 181 -23.71 2.10 8.13
N PHE A 182 -22.49 2.26 8.64
CA PHE A 182 -21.89 1.26 9.53
C PHE A 182 -22.52 1.20 10.92
N TYR A 183 -23.10 2.29 11.41
CA TYR A 183 -23.86 2.27 12.65
C TYR A 183 -25.18 1.49 12.47
N GLU A 184 -25.89 1.73 11.39
CA GLU A 184 -27.13 1.00 11.05
C GLU A 184 -26.89 -0.49 10.83
N LEU A 185 -25.85 -0.85 10.07
CA LEU A 185 -25.44 -2.24 9.92
C LEU A 185 -25.10 -2.91 11.26
N LYS A 186 -24.48 -2.17 12.18
CA LYS A 186 -24.15 -2.75 13.47
C LYS A 186 -25.42 -2.99 14.30
N GLN A 187 -26.38 -2.06 14.25
CA GLN A 187 -27.68 -2.22 14.92
C GLN A 187 -28.49 -3.39 14.35
N SER A 188 -28.37 -3.68 13.04
CA SER A 188 -29.00 -4.88 12.44
C SER A 188 -28.29 -6.20 12.77
N GLY A 189 -27.21 -6.17 13.57
CA GLY A 189 -26.42 -7.35 13.92
C GLY A 189 -25.43 -7.79 12.82
N GLU A 190 -25.30 -7.02 11.74
CA GLU A 190 -24.38 -7.33 10.66
C GLU A 190 -22.93 -6.97 10.99
N LYS A 191 -22.02 -7.73 10.37
CA LYS A 191 -20.59 -7.52 10.53
C LYS A 191 -20.10 -6.31 9.73
N VAL A 192 -19.69 -5.26 10.44
CA VAL A 192 -19.05 -4.07 9.84
C VAL A 192 -17.63 -4.37 9.32
N ARG A 193 -16.91 -5.28 9.96
CA ARG A 193 -15.50 -5.60 9.63
C ARG A 193 -15.39 -6.57 8.45
N GLY A 194 -14.54 -6.24 7.49
CA GLY A 194 -14.24 -7.11 6.34
C GLY A 194 -14.70 -6.53 5.00
N LYS A 195 -15.49 -5.46 5.02
CA LYS A 195 -15.92 -4.72 3.82
C LYS A 195 -14.77 -3.81 3.30
N TYR A 196 -14.55 -3.78 1.99
CA TYR A 196 -13.59 -2.87 1.36
C TYR A 196 -14.16 -1.45 1.34
N THR A 197 -13.32 -0.46 1.65
CA THR A 197 -13.74 0.94 1.77
C THR A 197 -12.77 1.85 1.05
N SER A 198 -13.28 2.87 0.37
CA SER A 198 -12.52 3.88 -0.37
C SER A 198 -12.10 5.02 0.53
N ARG A 199 -10.88 5.53 0.36
CA ARG A 199 -10.45 6.75 1.04
C ARG A 199 -11.26 7.96 0.55
N LYS A 200 -11.33 8.16 -0.77
CA LYS A 200 -11.94 9.35 -1.37
C LYS A 200 -13.46 9.34 -1.20
N GLU A 201 -14.09 8.26 -1.65
CA GLU A 201 -15.55 8.16 -1.71
C GLU A 201 -16.21 7.99 -0.35
N HIS A 202 -15.52 7.40 0.64
CA HIS A 202 -16.15 7.11 1.93
C HIS A 202 -15.57 7.98 3.04
N TYR A 203 -14.27 7.85 3.33
CA TYR A 203 -13.68 8.51 4.49
C TYR A 203 -13.48 10.02 4.34
N GLU A 204 -13.05 10.50 3.17
CA GLU A 204 -12.84 11.94 2.94
C GLU A 204 -14.17 12.68 2.82
N LYS A 205 -15.18 12.10 2.14
CA LYS A 205 -16.54 12.66 2.11
C LYS A 205 -17.14 12.79 3.51
N GLU A 206 -17.08 11.74 4.32
CA GLU A 206 -17.55 11.79 5.71
C GLU A 206 -16.75 12.79 6.56
N PHE A 207 -15.42 12.79 6.45
CA PHE A 207 -14.58 13.75 7.17
C PHE A 207 -14.98 15.19 6.84
N ASN A 208 -15.17 15.50 5.55
CA ASN A 208 -15.61 16.83 5.12
C ASN A 208 -17.00 17.17 5.67
N LYS A 209 -17.93 16.20 5.67
CA LYS A 209 -19.28 16.41 6.22
C LYS A 209 -19.25 16.70 7.72
N ILE A 210 -18.45 15.95 8.48
CA ILE A 210 -18.24 16.22 9.91
C ILE A 210 -17.65 17.62 10.10
N CYS A 211 -16.63 18.01 9.33
CA CYS A 211 -16.03 19.34 9.45
C CYS A 211 -17.02 20.46 9.15
N GLU A 212 -17.89 20.28 8.15
CA GLU A 212 -18.94 21.22 7.77
C GLU A 212 -19.97 21.36 8.91
N VAL A 213 -20.56 20.25 9.37
CA VAL A 213 -21.61 20.28 10.40
C VAL A 213 -21.07 20.80 11.73
N GLN A 214 -19.84 20.45 12.09
CA GLN A 214 -19.21 20.93 13.32
C GLN A 214 -18.60 22.34 13.19
N GLU A 215 -18.65 22.97 12.01
CA GLU A 215 -18.03 24.28 11.73
C GLU A 215 -16.55 24.35 12.17
N ILE A 216 -15.80 23.31 11.84
CA ILE A 216 -14.36 23.26 12.12
C ILE A 216 -13.63 24.32 11.29
N SER A 217 -12.77 25.13 11.92
CA SER A 217 -12.02 26.18 11.23
C SER A 217 -11.20 25.61 10.06
N PRO A 218 -10.99 26.39 8.98
CA PRO A 218 -10.21 25.93 7.83
C PRO A 218 -8.79 25.47 8.21
N GLU A 219 -8.11 26.14 9.14
CA GLU A 219 -6.76 25.72 9.57
C GLU A 219 -6.80 24.38 10.29
N LEU A 220 -7.76 24.20 11.22
CA LEU A 220 -7.91 22.96 11.97
C LEU A 220 -8.31 21.80 11.05
N LYS A 221 -9.19 22.04 10.08
CA LYS A 221 -9.58 21.05 9.07
C LYS A 221 -8.37 20.56 8.28
N ASP A 222 -7.49 21.45 7.85
CA ASP A 222 -6.28 21.12 7.09
C ASP A 222 -5.25 20.36 7.95
N ASP A 223 -5.05 20.77 9.20
CA ASP A 223 -4.22 20.04 10.18
C ASP A 223 -4.73 18.61 10.43
N LEU A 224 -6.05 18.46 10.64
CA LEU A 224 -6.70 17.16 10.80
C LEU A 224 -6.59 16.32 9.53
N TYR A 225 -6.82 16.92 8.35
CA TYR A 225 -6.73 16.22 7.07
C TYR A 225 -5.31 15.70 6.83
N ARG A 226 -4.29 16.53 7.07
CA ARG A 226 -2.89 16.11 7.05
C ARG A 226 -2.64 14.97 8.04
N ALA A 227 -3.05 15.13 9.30
CA ALA A 227 -2.81 14.11 10.31
C ALA A 227 -3.47 12.76 9.96
N ILE A 228 -4.72 12.77 9.45
CA ILE A 228 -5.51 11.57 9.16
C ILE A 228 -5.12 10.95 7.81
N PHE A 229 -5.04 11.73 6.74
CA PHE A 229 -4.96 11.21 5.37
C PHE A 229 -3.54 11.19 4.78
N PHE A 230 -2.54 11.81 5.43
CA PHE A 230 -1.17 11.86 4.90
C PHE A 230 -0.59 10.49 4.53
N GLN A 231 -0.14 10.36 3.29
CA GLN A 231 0.53 9.16 2.78
C GLN A 231 1.77 9.57 2.00
N ARG A 232 2.91 8.93 2.28
CA ARG A 232 4.13 9.16 1.50
C ARG A 232 3.90 8.78 0.05
N LYS A 233 4.37 9.62 -0.86
CA LYS A 233 4.41 9.35 -2.31
C LYS A 233 5.18 8.06 -2.59
N LEU A 234 4.89 7.43 -3.73
CA LEU A 234 5.66 6.30 -4.22
C LEU A 234 7.12 6.71 -4.42
N LYS A 235 8.04 5.77 -4.19
CA LYS A 235 9.46 6.02 -4.42
C LYS A 235 9.72 6.16 -5.92
N SER A 236 10.57 7.11 -6.29
CA SER A 236 11.13 7.20 -7.63
C SER A 236 11.76 5.86 -8.02
N GLN A 237 11.50 5.41 -9.25
CA GLN A 237 12.13 4.22 -9.84
C GLN A 237 13.19 4.60 -10.90
N LYS A 238 13.59 5.89 -10.97
CA LYS A 238 14.55 6.38 -11.98
C LYS A 238 15.88 5.60 -11.97
N PHE A 239 16.31 5.14 -10.80
CA PHE A 239 17.55 4.37 -10.65
C PHE A 239 17.46 2.93 -11.19
N LEU A 240 16.25 2.42 -11.47
CA LEU A 240 16.05 1.12 -12.09
C LEU A 240 16.08 1.18 -13.63
N VAL A 241 16.12 2.38 -14.20
CA VAL A 241 16.19 2.55 -15.66
C VAL A 241 17.56 2.07 -16.12
N GLY A 242 17.57 1.09 -17.03
CA GLY A 242 18.80 0.55 -17.62
C GLY A 242 19.59 1.62 -18.39
N LYS A 243 20.87 1.34 -18.63
CA LYS A 243 21.74 2.19 -19.44
C LYS A 243 21.60 1.90 -20.94
N CYS A 244 21.96 2.89 -21.75
CA CYS A 244 22.05 2.73 -23.20
C CYS A 244 23.15 1.72 -23.55
N THR A 245 22.92 0.91 -24.58
CA THR A 245 23.87 -0.11 -25.05
C THR A 245 25.14 0.52 -25.63
N PHE A 246 24.98 1.62 -26.39
CA PHE A 246 26.07 2.34 -27.04
C PHE A 246 26.69 3.40 -26.12
N GLU A 247 25.86 4.11 -25.33
CA GLU A 247 26.31 5.15 -24.40
C GLU A 247 26.12 4.70 -22.94
N ARG A 248 27.05 3.90 -22.42
CA ARG A 248 26.93 3.25 -21.10
C ARG A 248 26.69 4.20 -19.92
N ASN A 249 27.05 5.48 -20.06
CA ASN A 249 26.83 6.49 -19.03
C ASN A 249 25.40 7.06 -19.03
N LYS A 250 24.69 7.01 -20.16
CA LYS A 250 23.35 7.60 -20.31
C LYS A 250 22.24 6.57 -20.05
N PRO A 251 21.11 6.97 -19.42
CA PRO A 251 19.95 6.10 -19.28
C PRO A 251 19.30 5.84 -20.64
N ARG A 252 18.54 4.75 -20.75
CA ARG A 252 17.71 4.49 -21.94
C ARG A 252 16.65 5.59 -22.12
N ALA A 253 16.37 5.93 -23.37
CA ALA A 253 15.30 6.84 -23.73
C ALA A 253 13.93 6.27 -23.31
N PRO A 254 12.99 7.11 -22.83
CA PRO A 254 11.61 6.69 -22.60
C PRO A 254 10.95 6.22 -23.90
N ILE A 255 10.08 5.21 -23.81
CA ILE A 255 9.34 4.70 -24.97
C ILE A 255 8.48 5.79 -25.60
N SER A 256 7.89 6.66 -24.79
CA SER A 256 7.05 7.78 -25.28
C SER A 256 7.84 8.99 -25.80
N HIS A 257 9.17 8.89 -25.96
CA HIS A 257 9.99 10.00 -26.48
C HIS A 257 9.86 10.07 -28.01
N PHE A 258 9.71 11.28 -28.56
CA PHE A 258 9.46 11.46 -30.01
C PHE A 258 10.53 10.79 -30.89
N GLU A 259 11.81 11.02 -30.59
CA GLU A 259 12.92 10.38 -31.33
C GLU A 259 12.92 8.85 -31.20
N PHE A 260 12.44 8.30 -30.09
CA PHE A 260 12.35 6.84 -29.92
C PHE A 260 11.21 6.25 -30.76
N GLU A 261 10.07 6.93 -30.82
CA GLU A 261 8.93 6.54 -31.66
C GLU A 261 9.30 6.62 -33.15
N GLU A 262 10.00 7.67 -33.57
CA GLU A 262 10.54 7.81 -34.93
C GLU A 262 11.55 6.71 -35.27
N PHE A 263 12.52 6.48 -34.39
CA PHE A 263 13.48 5.37 -34.53
C PHE A 263 12.76 4.02 -34.69
N ARG A 264 11.72 3.76 -33.89
CA ARG A 264 10.93 2.53 -33.97
C ARG A 264 10.19 2.41 -35.31
N MET A 265 9.57 3.50 -35.78
CA MET A 265 8.89 3.55 -37.08
C MET A 265 9.85 3.24 -38.22
N LEU A 266 10.99 3.94 -38.29
CA LEU A 266 11.99 3.75 -39.35
C LEU A 266 12.58 2.34 -39.31
N SER A 267 12.89 1.83 -38.11
CA SER A 267 13.39 0.46 -37.92
C SER A 267 12.39 -0.57 -38.43
N PHE A 268 11.10 -0.36 -38.16
CA PHE A 268 10.04 -1.23 -38.64
C PHE A 268 9.94 -1.19 -40.17
N ILE A 269 9.85 -0.01 -40.78
CA ILE A 269 9.75 0.16 -42.24
C ILE A 269 10.93 -0.53 -42.95
N ASN A 270 12.16 -0.29 -42.46
CA ASN A 270 13.37 -0.86 -43.05
C ASN A 270 13.45 -2.39 -42.92
N SER A 271 12.70 -2.99 -42.00
CA SER A 271 12.66 -4.44 -41.80
C SER A 271 11.65 -5.16 -42.73
N ILE A 272 10.77 -4.42 -43.43
CA ILE A 272 9.76 -4.99 -44.31
C ILE A 272 10.43 -5.60 -45.55
N LYS A 273 10.26 -6.91 -45.74
CA LYS A 273 10.71 -7.63 -46.95
C LYS A 273 9.51 -7.92 -47.86
N ILE A 274 9.61 -7.50 -49.12
CA ILE A 274 8.57 -7.78 -50.11
C ILE A 274 8.95 -9.04 -50.89
N ALA A 275 8.11 -10.07 -50.84
CA ALA A 275 8.28 -11.26 -51.66
C ALA A 275 7.91 -10.94 -53.12
N LYS A 276 8.89 -10.95 -54.02
CA LYS A 276 8.62 -10.92 -55.47
C LYS A 276 8.26 -12.34 -55.92
N LYS A 277 7.02 -12.56 -56.37
CA LYS A 277 6.68 -13.77 -57.15
C LYS A 277 7.48 -13.70 -58.47
N LEU A 278 8.54 -14.49 -58.58
CA LEU A 278 9.14 -14.81 -59.88
C LEU A 278 8.06 -15.55 -60.69
N ARG A 279 7.44 -14.85 -61.65
CA ARG A 279 6.70 -15.52 -62.73
C ARG A 279 7.71 -16.40 -63.46
N ARG A 280 7.67 -17.71 -63.22
CA ARG A 280 8.34 -18.71 -64.08
C ARG A 280 7.77 -18.50 -65.49
N ARG A 281 8.63 -18.11 -66.43
CA ARG A 281 8.35 -18.18 -67.86
C ARG A 281 8.50 -19.62 -68.32
#